data_AF-D0Q0D1-F1
#
_entry.id   AF-D0Q0D1-F1
#
_cell.length_a   1.000
_cell.length_b   1.000
_cell.length_c   1.000
_cell.angle_alpha   90.00
_cell.angle_beta   90.00
_cell.angle_gamma   90.00
#
_symmetry.space_group_name_H-M   'P 1'
#
loop_
_entity.id
_entity.type
_entity.pdbx_description
1 polymer ?
#
loop_
_entity_poly.entity_id
_entity_poly.type
_entity_poly.pdbx_seq_one_letter_code
_entity_poly.pdbx_strand_id
1 'polypeptide(L)'
;MATTVTLLLGAASSPGDGAARDGVQCSRMLPRRRQQRPRWVLCSLKYGCLGVGEPGEAGTRSAASPVYSSLTVSPGGEAAVAVVSSEQKVYDVVVKQAALLKRQLRPQQAAPPAVARELDAPRGGLGEAYARCGEICEEYAKTFYLGTLLMTEERRRAIWAIYVWCRRTDELVDGPNASHITPQALDRWERRLEDLFAGRPYDMLDAALSDTITKFPIDIQPFKDMIDGMRTDLKKARYKNFDELYMYCYYVAGTVGLMSVPVMGIAPESKATAESVYGAALALGLANQLTNILRDVGEDARRGRIYLPQDELAEAGLSDEDIFKGVVTDKWRKFMKRQIKRARMFFEEAERGVTELRKESRWPVWASLLLYRQILDEIEANDYNNFTKRAYVGKAKKVLALPVAYGKSLLLPSSLRNNQT
;
A
#
# COMPACT_ATOMS: atom_id res chain seq x y z
N MET A 1 -16.95 -17.79 -16.21
CA MET A 1 -18.34 -18.30 -16.24
C MET A 1 -18.39 -19.59 -15.44
N ALA A 2 -19.48 -19.76 -14.68
CA ALA A 2 -19.96 -20.94 -13.95
C ALA A 2 -19.01 -21.58 -12.92
N THR A 3 -19.42 -21.96 -11.70
CA THR A 3 -20.74 -22.51 -11.27
C THR A 3 -20.81 -22.34 -9.73
N THR A 4 -21.72 -21.58 -9.14
CA THR A 4 -23.12 -21.90 -8.75
C THR A 4 -23.30 -23.24 -8.02
N VAL A 5 -23.61 -23.21 -6.72
CA VAL A 5 -24.49 -24.20 -6.07
C VAL A 5 -25.55 -23.45 -5.26
N THR A 6 -26.78 -23.74 -5.65
CA THR A 6 -28.07 -23.27 -5.14
C THR A 6 -28.44 -23.98 -3.84
N LEU A 7 -29.07 -23.28 -2.90
CA LEU A 7 -30.16 -23.83 -2.10
C LEU A 7 -31.10 -22.70 -1.65
N LEU A 8 -32.30 -22.73 -2.24
CA LEU A 8 -33.46 -21.90 -1.94
C LEU A 8 -34.65 -22.88 -1.89
N LEU A 9 -35.40 -22.85 -0.79
CA LEU A 9 -36.80 -23.25 -0.55
C LEU A 9 -37.00 -22.93 0.96
N GLY A 10 -37.85 -22.04 1.43
CA GLY A 10 -39.11 -21.53 0.92
C GLY A 10 -40.19 -21.87 1.94
N ALA A 11 -40.51 -20.93 2.84
CA ALA A 11 -41.76 -20.93 3.60
C ALA A 11 -42.15 -19.49 3.93
N ALA A 12 -43.28 -19.07 3.37
CA ALA A 12 -43.91 -17.78 3.57
C ALA A 12 -44.73 -17.77 4.86
N SER A 13 -44.71 -16.63 5.56
CA SER A 13 -45.83 -16.14 6.36
C SER A 13 -45.59 -14.68 6.77
N SER A 14 -46.49 -13.80 6.37
CA SER A 14 -46.79 -12.48 6.97
C SER A 14 -48.26 -12.52 7.45
N PRO A 15 -48.86 -11.46 8.03
CA PRO A 15 -48.35 -10.23 8.65
C PRO A 15 -49.00 -9.94 10.04
N GLY A 16 -48.64 -8.81 10.67
CA GLY A 16 -49.43 -8.10 11.69
C GLY A 16 -48.56 -7.03 12.38
N ASP A 17 -48.69 -5.73 12.11
CA ASP A 17 -49.73 -4.71 12.41
C ASP A 17 -49.45 -3.88 13.68
N GLY A 18 -49.66 -2.56 13.57
CA GLY A 18 -49.74 -1.55 14.66
C GLY A 18 -48.54 -0.59 14.73
N ALA A 19 -48.52 0.65 14.20
CA ALA A 19 -49.38 1.85 14.30
C ALA A 19 -49.09 2.81 15.48
N ALA A 20 -48.84 4.08 15.11
CA ALA A 20 -49.11 5.35 15.84
C ALA A 20 -48.19 5.74 17.04
N ARG A 21 -47.94 7.02 17.40
CA ARG A 21 -48.15 8.38 16.85
C ARG A 21 -47.43 9.40 17.78
N ASP A 22 -47.14 10.58 17.23
CA ASP A 22 -47.17 11.94 17.81
C ASP A 22 -46.22 12.42 18.93
N GLY A 23 -45.58 13.59 18.67
CA GLY A 23 -45.91 14.79 19.46
C GLY A 23 -44.79 15.73 19.96
N VAL A 24 -44.63 16.88 19.26
CA VAL A 24 -44.47 18.29 19.76
C VAL A 24 -43.28 18.64 20.71
N GLN A 25 -42.23 19.39 20.31
CA GLN A 25 -42.06 20.85 20.05
C GLN A 25 -41.95 21.77 21.29
N CYS A 26 -40.85 22.57 21.33
CA CYS A 26 -40.77 24.03 21.60
C CYS A 26 -39.81 24.55 22.72
N SER A 27 -38.72 25.18 22.24
CA SER A 27 -38.13 26.49 22.63
C SER A 27 -37.70 26.85 24.06
N ARG A 28 -36.41 27.23 24.23
CA ARG A 28 -36.00 28.56 24.73
C ARG A 28 -34.51 28.87 24.50
N MET A 29 -34.25 30.15 24.28
CA MET A 29 -33.01 30.78 23.80
C MET A 29 -32.25 31.49 24.94
N LEU A 30 -30.91 31.51 24.84
CA LEU A 30 -29.89 32.48 25.35
C LEU A 30 -29.40 32.38 26.83
N PRO A 31 -28.17 32.84 27.18
CA PRO A 31 -27.11 33.48 26.36
C PRO A 31 -25.70 32.84 26.44
N ARG A 32 -24.83 33.35 25.55
CA ARG A 32 -23.40 33.07 25.30
C ARG A 32 -22.51 32.93 26.56
N ARG A 33 -21.71 31.85 26.61
CA ARG A 33 -20.37 31.84 27.24
C ARG A 33 -19.33 31.39 26.22
N ARG A 34 -18.34 32.26 25.96
CA ARG A 34 -17.12 31.96 25.21
C ARG A 34 -16.33 30.90 25.98
N GLN A 35 -16.35 29.65 25.52
CA GLN A 35 -15.39 28.64 25.93
C GLN A 35 -14.31 28.57 24.85
N GLN A 36 -13.16 29.16 25.14
CA GLN A 36 -11.94 28.90 24.38
C GLN A 36 -11.58 27.42 24.57
N ARG A 37 -11.65 26.62 23.50
CA ARG A 37 -11.10 25.27 23.48
C ARG A 37 -9.63 25.38 23.05
N PRO A 38 -8.67 24.76 23.77
CA PRO A 38 -7.30 24.65 23.28
C PRO A 38 -7.31 23.67 22.11
N ARG A 39 -6.97 24.18 20.93
CA ARG A 39 -6.95 23.45 19.67
C ARG A 39 -5.58 22.78 19.53
N TRP A 40 -5.44 21.57 20.07
CA TRP A 40 -4.27 20.73 19.82
C TRP A 40 -4.41 20.10 18.44
N VAL A 41 -3.65 20.60 17.47
CA VAL A 41 -3.54 20.02 16.12
C VAL A 41 -2.13 19.42 16.02
N LEU A 42 -2.04 18.09 16.13
CA LEU A 42 -0.89 17.33 15.67
C LEU A 42 -1.03 17.17 14.16
N CYS A 43 -0.20 17.85 13.38
CA CYS A 43 -0.21 17.78 11.92
C CYS A 43 1.14 17.23 11.44
N SER A 44 1.15 16.05 10.81
CA SER A 44 2.27 15.65 9.95
C SER A 44 2.32 16.64 8.78
N LEU A 45 3.34 17.49 8.77
CA LEU A 45 3.45 18.67 7.89
C LEU A 45 3.55 18.35 6.39
N LYS A 46 3.77 17.09 6.00
CA LYS A 46 4.00 16.71 4.60
C LYS A 46 2.72 16.27 3.86
N TYR A 47 1.75 15.70 4.57
CA TYR A 47 0.51 15.16 3.98
C TYR A 47 -0.79 15.49 4.76
N GLY A 48 -0.67 16.25 5.87
CA GLY A 48 -1.79 16.71 6.70
C GLY A 48 -2.21 18.15 6.40
N CYS A 49 -3.51 18.35 6.17
CA CYS A 49 -4.22 19.63 6.06
C CYS A 49 -3.90 20.52 4.82
N LEU A 50 -4.62 20.26 3.72
CA LEU A 50 -4.81 21.26 2.66
C LEU A 50 -5.87 22.28 3.09
N GLY A 51 -5.41 23.39 3.69
CA GLY A 51 -6.20 24.59 3.86
C GLY A 51 -6.44 25.29 2.51
N VAL A 52 -7.62 25.89 2.35
CA VAL A 52 -7.98 26.67 1.17
C VAL A 52 -7.24 28.01 1.21
N GLY A 53 -6.34 28.25 0.25
CA GLY A 53 -5.68 29.54 0.05
C GLY A 53 -5.41 29.77 -1.44
N GLU A 54 -5.97 30.84 -1.98
CA GLU A 54 -5.76 31.34 -3.35
C GLU A 54 -4.34 31.93 -3.54
N PRO A 55 -3.84 32.06 -4.78
CA PRO A 55 -2.40 32.16 -5.06
C PRO A 55 -1.86 33.59 -5.00
N GLY A 56 -0.67 33.74 -4.38
CA GLY A 56 0.14 34.96 -4.42
C GLY A 56 1.62 34.62 -4.67
N GLU A 57 2.10 35.11 -5.81
CA GLU A 57 3.46 35.38 -6.33
C GLU A 57 4.71 34.59 -5.90
N ALA A 58 5.51 34.29 -6.93
CA ALA A 58 6.72 33.47 -6.93
C ALA A 58 7.96 34.18 -6.35
N GLY A 59 8.77 33.40 -5.63
CA GLY A 59 10.14 33.75 -5.26
C GLY A 59 11.02 32.49 -5.22
N THR A 60 12.01 32.44 -6.10
CA THR A 60 12.98 31.36 -6.31
C THR A 60 13.95 31.21 -5.13
N ARG A 61 13.93 30.06 -4.41
CA ARG A 61 15.08 29.57 -3.61
C ARG A 61 15.17 28.04 -3.59
N SER A 62 16.42 27.59 -3.68
CA SER A 62 16.95 26.23 -3.73
C SER A 62 16.28 25.21 -2.79
N ALA A 63 15.91 24.05 -3.32
CA ALA A 63 15.23 22.97 -2.61
C ALA A 63 16.22 21.96 -2.00
N ALA A 64 16.70 22.26 -0.80
CA ALA A 64 17.10 21.23 0.15
C ALA A 64 15.92 20.98 1.08
N SER A 65 15.39 19.74 1.12
CA SER A 65 14.27 19.38 1.99
C SER A 65 14.71 19.42 3.46
N PRO A 66 14.15 20.28 4.31
CA PRO A 66 14.41 20.20 5.75
C PRO A 66 13.50 19.12 6.33
N VAL A 67 14.11 18.10 6.94
CA VAL A 67 13.41 17.15 7.81
C VAL A 67 13.05 17.91 9.08
N TYR A 68 11.78 18.29 9.24
CA TYR A 68 11.29 18.88 10.48
C TYR A 68 10.92 17.79 11.48
N SER A 69 11.75 17.65 12.52
CA SER A 69 11.38 16.91 13.74
C SER A 69 10.36 17.73 14.52
N SER A 70 9.15 17.20 14.71
CA SER A 70 8.14 17.84 15.55
C SER A 70 8.35 17.43 17.01
N LEU A 71 9.15 18.20 17.76
CA LEU A 71 9.18 18.13 19.22
C LEU A 71 8.03 18.97 19.78
N THR A 72 7.04 18.32 20.40
CA THR A 72 6.01 19.01 21.19
C THR A 72 6.49 19.15 22.63
N VAL A 73 6.64 20.39 23.12
CA VAL A 73 6.88 20.68 24.53
C VAL A 73 5.54 21.00 25.20
N SER A 74 5.11 20.17 26.15
CA SER A 74 4.01 20.48 27.06
C SER A 74 4.52 21.33 28.24
N PRO A 75 3.81 22.39 28.68
CA PRO A 75 4.10 23.06 29.94
C PRO A 75 3.47 22.25 31.08
N GLY A 76 4.20 21.25 31.57
CA GLY A 76 3.79 20.41 32.69
C GLY A 76 4.79 19.27 32.81
N GLY A 77 5.54 19.24 33.91
CA GLY A 77 6.71 18.39 34.13
C GLY A 77 6.42 16.90 34.24
N GLU A 78 5.99 16.28 33.15
CA GLU A 78 6.15 14.86 32.87
C GLU A 78 6.95 14.76 31.57
N ALA A 79 8.00 13.93 31.56
CA ALA A 79 8.86 13.75 30.40
C ALA A 79 8.02 13.36 29.18
N ALA A 80 7.85 14.30 28.25
CA ALA A 80 7.16 14.06 27.00
C ALA A 80 7.94 12.98 26.24
N VAL A 81 7.42 11.75 26.23
CA VAL A 81 7.87 10.73 25.30
C VAL A 81 7.61 11.30 23.91
N ALA A 82 8.65 11.70 23.19
CA ALA A 82 8.54 12.18 21.83
C ALA A 82 7.91 11.05 20.99
N VAL A 83 6.62 11.19 20.67
CA VAL A 83 5.92 10.22 19.82
C VAL A 83 6.47 10.41 18.41
N VAL A 84 7.42 9.57 18.03
CA VAL A 84 7.97 9.51 16.68
C VAL A 84 6.83 9.22 15.70
N SER A 85 6.66 10.07 14.69
CA SER A 85 5.62 9.89 13.66
C SER A 85 5.81 8.57 12.92
N SER A 86 4.72 8.07 12.36
CA SER A 86 4.73 6.84 11.57
C SER A 86 5.63 6.97 10.34
N GLU A 87 5.62 8.13 9.70
CA GLU A 87 6.52 8.46 8.59
C GLU A 87 8.00 8.35 8.99
N GLN A 88 8.38 8.83 10.18
CA GLN A 88 9.77 8.76 10.63
C GLN A 88 10.20 7.31 10.93
N LYS A 89 9.32 6.50 11.56
CA LYS A 89 9.61 5.07 11.80
C LYS A 89 9.85 4.33 10.49
N VAL A 90 9.01 4.58 9.49
CA VAL A 90 9.13 3.97 8.16
C VAL A 90 10.38 4.47 7.43
N TYR A 91 10.70 5.76 7.56
CA TYR A 91 11.93 6.32 6.99
C TYR A 91 13.18 5.65 7.57
N ASP A 92 13.22 5.36 8.88
CA ASP A 92 14.34 4.65 9.49
C ASP A 92 14.51 3.24 8.92
N VAL A 93 13.41 2.56 8.57
CA VAL A 93 13.47 1.27 7.85
C VAL A 93 14.04 1.46 6.45
N VAL A 94 13.56 2.46 5.69
CA VAL A 94 14.09 2.79 4.36
C VAL A 94 15.60 3.02 4.36
N VAL A 95 16.10 3.78 5.34
CA VAL A 95 17.54 4.04 5.49
C VAL A 95 18.31 2.75 5.76
N LYS A 96 17.80 1.88 6.64
CA LYS A 96 18.41 0.57 6.92
C LYS A 96 18.45 -0.31 5.67
N GLN A 97 17.34 -0.40 4.93
CA GLN A 97 17.26 -1.20 3.69
C GLN A 97 18.23 -0.70 2.63
N ALA A 98 18.33 0.62 2.46
CA ALA A 98 19.28 1.22 1.53
C ALA A 98 20.74 0.96 1.94
N ALA A 99 21.07 0.99 3.23
CA ALA A 99 22.40 0.68 3.74
C ALA A 99 22.76 -0.80 3.56
N LEU A 100 21.82 -1.72 3.80
CA LEU A 100 22.00 -3.17 3.58
C LEU A 100 22.27 -3.49 2.12
N LEU A 101 21.47 -2.92 1.20
CA LEU A 101 21.69 -3.08 -0.24
C LEU A 101 23.08 -2.58 -0.65
N LYS A 102 23.49 -1.39 -0.20
CA LYS A 102 24.84 -0.87 -0.46
C LYS A 102 25.94 -1.80 0.06
N ARG A 103 25.75 -2.43 1.23
CA ARG A 103 26.72 -3.36 1.82
C ARG A 103 26.82 -4.66 1.02
N GLN A 104 25.70 -5.21 0.55
CA GLN A 104 25.66 -6.45 -0.23
C GLN A 104 26.18 -6.25 -1.66
N LEU A 105 26.06 -5.04 -2.22
CA LEU A 105 26.59 -4.70 -3.54
C LEU A 105 28.09 -4.33 -3.55
N ARG A 106 28.72 -4.12 -2.39
CA ARG A 106 30.18 -3.95 -2.33
C ARG A 106 30.84 -5.26 -2.77
N PRO A 107 31.93 -5.23 -3.57
CA PRO A 107 32.69 -6.42 -3.88
C PRO A 107 33.19 -7.03 -2.56
N GLN A 108 32.56 -8.11 -2.11
CA GLN A 108 33.13 -8.93 -1.05
C GLN A 108 34.28 -9.72 -1.68
N GLN A 109 35.47 -9.65 -1.08
CA GLN A 109 36.45 -10.71 -1.24
C GLN A 109 35.73 -12.01 -0.91
N ALA A 110 35.65 -12.90 -1.90
CA ALA A 110 34.80 -14.07 -1.90
C ALA A 110 34.97 -14.87 -0.60
N ALA A 111 33.93 -14.85 0.25
CA ALA A 111 33.68 -16.02 1.06
C ALA A 111 33.34 -17.15 0.09
N PRO A 112 33.87 -18.38 0.28
CA PRO A 112 33.52 -19.50 -0.59
C PRO A 112 32.00 -19.61 -0.64
N PRO A 113 31.41 -19.91 -1.82
CA PRO A 113 29.97 -20.12 -1.90
C PRO A 113 29.62 -21.15 -0.84
N ALA A 114 28.69 -20.80 0.07
CA ALA A 114 28.03 -21.81 0.87
C ALA A 114 27.54 -22.85 -0.15
N VAL A 115 28.05 -24.08 -0.02
CA VAL A 115 27.69 -25.19 -0.91
C VAL A 115 26.18 -25.12 -1.06
N ALA A 116 25.72 -24.90 -2.29
CA ALA A 116 24.32 -25.05 -2.62
C ALA A 116 24.01 -26.50 -2.27
N ARG A 117 23.53 -26.73 -1.05
CA ARG A 117 22.78 -27.94 -0.77
C ARG A 117 21.71 -27.90 -1.83
N GLU A 118 21.68 -28.92 -2.69
CA GLU A 118 20.48 -29.23 -3.43
C GLU A 118 19.37 -29.19 -2.39
N LEU A 119 18.60 -28.11 -2.41
CA LEU A 119 17.37 -28.00 -1.64
C LEU A 119 16.64 -29.29 -2.00
N ASP A 120 16.28 -30.11 -1.00
CA ASP A 120 15.45 -31.29 -1.23
C ASP A 120 14.23 -30.81 -2.01
N ALA A 121 14.28 -30.99 -3.34
CA ALA A 121 13.43 -30.23 -4.21
C ALA A 121 12.02 -30.75 -3.95
N PRO A 122 11.05 -29.87 -3.62
CA PRO A 122 9.67 -30.30 -3.50
C PRO A 122 9.29 -31.02 -4.80
N ARG A 123 8.60 -32.17 -4.68
CA ARG A 123 8.23 -33.05 -5.81
C ARG A 123 7.68 -32.18 -6.96
N GLY A 124 8.49 -31.91 -7.99
CA GLY A 124 8.18 -30.95 -9.06
C GLY A 124 9.31 -29.99 -9.49
N GLY A 125 10.27 -29.70 -8.60
CA GLY A 125 11.42 -28.84 -8.90
C GLY A 125 11.10 -27.34 -8.94
N LEU A 126 12.15 -26.50 -8.95
CA LEU A 126 12.03 -25.03 -8.88
C LEU A 126 11.24 -24.41 -10.05
N GLY A 127 11.30 -25.03 -11.24
CA GLY A 127 10.55 -24.56 -12.41
C GLY A 127 9.03 -24.62 -12.21
N GLU A 128 8.54 -25.74 -11.66
CA GLU A 128 7.11 -25.92 -11.34
C GLU A 128 6.68 -24.97 -10.22
N ALA A 129 7.52 -24.79 -9.19
CA ALA A 129 7.27 -23.83 -8.12
C ALA A 129 7.03 -22.41 -8.64
N TYR A 130 7.90 -21.91 -9.52
CA TYR A 130 7.71 -20.59 -10.14
C TYR A 130 6.51 -20.53 -11.09
N ALA A 131 6.24 -21.60 -11.85
CA ALA A 131 5.06 -21.67 -12.70
C ALA A 131 3.78 -21.54 -11.86
N ARG A 132 3.71 -22.27 -10.74
CA ARG A 132 2.60 -22.16 -9.79
C ARG A 132 2.48 -20.76 -9.20
N CYS A 133 3.60 -20.10 -8.87
CA CYS A 133 3.56 -18.71 -8.45
C CYS A 133 2.96 -17.79 -9.53
N GLY A 134 3.30 -18.04 -10.80
CA GLY A 134 2.75 -17.31 -11.95
C GLY A 134 1.24 -17.49 -12.12
N GLU A 135 0.74 -18.72 -11.99
CA GLU A 135 -0.69 -19.02 -12.05
C GLU A 135 -1.48 -18.31 -10.95
N ILE A 136 -0.99 -18.33 -9.71
CA ILE A 136 -1.61 -17.62 -8.58
C ILE A 136 -1.60 -16.11 -8.84
N CYS A 137 -0.48 -15.56 -9.33
CA CYS A 137 -0.40 -14.13 -9.67
C CYS A 137 -1.40 -13.74 -10.77
N GLU A 138 -1.53 -14.57 -11.80
CA GLU A 138 -2.51 -14.37 -12.87
C GLU A 138 -3.94 -14.40 -12.32
N GLU A 139 -4.28 -15.36 -11.47
CA GLU A 139 -5.61 -15.53 -10.90
C GLU A 139 -6.05 -14.31 -10.10
N TYR A 140 -5.22 -13.87 -9.15
CA TYR A 140 -5.59 -12.87 -8.14
C TYR A 140 -5.28 -11.43 -8.52
N ALA A 141 -4.31 -11.16 -9.40
CA ALA A 141 -3.87 -9.79 -9.68
C ALA A 141 -3.68 -9.49 -11.18
N LYS A 142 -4.77 -9.58 -11.95
CA LYS A 142 -4.79 -9.37 -13.42
C LYS A 142 -4.00 -8.16 -13.94
N THR A 143 -4.10 -7.00 -13.27
CA THR A 143 -3.37 -5.78 -13.69
C THR A 143 -1.88 -5.88 -13.38
N PHE A 144 -1.53 -6.41 -12.20
CA PHE A 144 -0.14 -6.62 -11.80
C PHE A 144 0.53 -7.69 -12.66
N TYR A 145 -0.14 -8.82 -12.88
CA TYR A 145 0.31 -9.90 -13.74
C TYR A 145 0.68 -9.41 -15.15
N LEU A 146 -0.18 -8.59 -15.77
CA LEU A 146 0.13 -7.97 -17.07
C LEU A 146 1.44 -7.17 -17.03
N GLY A 147 1.69 -6.42 -15.96
CA GLY A 147 2.97 -5.70 -15.76
C GLY A 147 4.16 -6.66 -15.64
N THR A 148 4.00 -7.79 -14.96
CA THR A 148 5.08 -8.78 -14.82
C THR A 148 5.46 -9.45 -16.15
N LEU A 149 4.54 -9.53 -17.12
CA LEU A 149 4.84 -10.05 -18.46
C LEU A 149 5.83 -9.17 -19.23
N LEU A 150 5.99 -7.90 -18.83
CA LEU A 150 6.95 -6.96 -19.41
C LEU A 150 8.35 -7.05 -18.79
N MET A 151 8.51 -7.85 -17.73
CA MET A 151 9.81 -8.09 -17.08
C MET A 151 10.62 -9.17 -17.81
N THR A 152 11.92 -9.19 -17.56
CA THR A 152 12.77 -10.35 -17.90
C THR A 152 12.27 -11.59 -17.15
N GLU A 153 12.54 -12.79 -17.68
CA GLU A 153 12.10 -14.05 -17.06
C GLU A 153 12.57 -14.18 -15.61
N GLU A 154 13.83 -13.83 -15.34
CA GLU A 154 14.44 -13.85 -14.01
C GLU A 154 13.68 -12.95 -13.02
N ARG A 155 13.48 -11.68 -13.36
CA ARG A 155 12.76 -10.72 -12.50
C ARG A 155 11.29 -11.09 -12.35
N ARG A 156 10.65 -11.56 -13.42
CA ARG A 156 9.25 -12.01 -13.40
C ARG A 156 9.05 -13.11 -12.38
N ARG A 157 9.89 -14.15 -12.41
CA ARG A 157 9.87 -15.27 -11.46
C ARG A 157 10.05 -14.79 -10.02
N ALA A 158 11.04 -13.94 -9.77
CA ALA A 158 11.29 -13.37 -8.46
C ALA A 158 10.08 -12.58 -7.92
N ILE A 159 9.48 -11.73 -8.75
CA ILE A 159 8.31 -10.94 -8.38
C ILE A 159 7.07 -11.82 -8.14
N TRP A 160 6.89 -12.90 -8.91
CA TRP A 160 5.82 -13.86 -8.64
C TRP A 160 5.99 -14.55 -7.29
N ALA A 161 7.21 -14.97 -6.94
CA ALA A 161 7.48 -15.58 -5.63
C ALA A 161 7.21 -14.62 -4.47
N ILE A 162 7.66 -13.36 -4.58
CA ILE A 162 7.37 -12.30 -3.59
C ILE A 162 5.86 -12.07 -3.50
N TYR A 163 5.17 -11.89 -4.63
CA TYR A 163 3.73 -11.65 -4.67
C TYR A 163 2.96 -12.79 -3.99
N VAL A 164 3.29 -14.04 -4.30
CA VAL A 164 2.60 -15.19 -3.71
C VAL A 164 2.85 -15.32 -2.22
N TRP A 165 4.05 -15.02 -1.74
CA TRP A 165 4.28 -14.96 -0.30
C TRP A 165 3.42 -13.86 0.36
N CYS A 166 3.39 -12.65 -0.21
CA CYS A 166 2.55 -11.57 0.29
C CYS A 166 1.07 -11.96 0.30
N ARG A 167 0.59 -12.59 -0.78
CA ARG A 167 -0.80 -13.03 -0.91
C ARG A 167 -1.17 -14.08 0.13
N ARG A 168 -0.30 -15.06 0.37
CA ARG A 168 -0.52 -16.08 1.40
C ARG A 168 -0.54 -15.46 2.80
N THR A 169 0.30 -14.47 3.04
CA THR A 169 0.31 -13.71 4.30
C THR A 169 -0.99 -12.91 4.49
N ASP A 170 -1.50 -12.26 3.44
CA ASP A 170 -2.77 -11.53 3.44
C ASP A 170 -3.98 -12.46 3.68
N GLU A 171 -4.01 -13.62 3.01
CA GLU A 171 -5.09 -14.61 3.16
C GLU A 171 -5.21 -15.20 4.57
N LEU A 172 -4.16 -15.12 5.39
CA LEU A 172 -4.24 -15.49 6.80
C LEU A 172 -5.25 -14.63 7.56
N VAL A 173 -5.35 -13.34 7.25
CA VAL A 173 -6.23 -12.39 7.96
C VAL A 173 -7.45 -11.94 7.15
N ASP A 174 -7.43 -12.13 5.83
CA ASP A 174 -8.50 -11.72 4.91
C ASP A 174 -9.22 -12.89 4.24
N GLY A 175 -8.72 -14.13 4.40
CA GLY A 175 -9.31 -15.32 3.80
C GLY A 175 -10.59 -15.82 4.50
N PRO A 176 -11.25 -16.85 3.97
CA PRO A 176 -12.49 -17.42 4.53
C PRO A 176 -12.37 -17.87 5.99
N ASN A 177 -11.15 -18.18 6.44
CA ASN A 177 -10.84 -18.63 7.79
C ASN A 177 -10.30 -17.52 8.70
N ALA A 178 -10.33 -16.26 8.25
CA ALA A 178 -9.82 -15.10 9.00
C ALA A 178 -10.39 -14.98 10.42
N SER A 179 -11.67 -15.28 10.61
CA SER A 179 -12.33 -15.25 11.92
C SER A 179 -11.79 -16.26 12.93
N HIS A 180 -11.04 -17.26 12.45
CA HIS A 180 -10.49 -18.35 13.27
C HIS A 180 -8.98 -18.24 13.48
N ILE A 181 -8.33 -17.22 12.90
CA ILE A 181 -6.89 -17.11 13.02
C ILE A 181 -6.49 -16.58 14.39
N THR A 182 -5.46 -17.20 14.97
CA THR A 182 -4.92 -16.85 16.29
C THR A 182 -3.60 -16.11 16.12
N PRO A 183 -3.19 -15.27 17.10
CA PRO A 183 -1.85 -14.70 17.13
C PRO A 183 -0.74 -15.77 16.98
N GLN A 184 -0.97 -16.96 17.54
CA GLN A 184 -0.07 -18.12 17.43
C GLN A 184 0.11 -18.62 15.99
N ALA A 185 -0.87 -18.43 15.11
CA ALA A 185 -0.74 -18.76 13.70
C ALA A 185 0.24 -17.80 12.99
N LEU A 186 0.21 -16.50 13.33
CA LEU A 186 1.19 -15.53 12.83
C LEU A 186 2.60 -15.80 13.39
N ASP A 187 2.72 -16.27 14.63
CA ASP A 187 4.02 -16.69 15.19
C ASP A 187 4.59 -17.95 14.51
N ARG A 188 3.72 -18.86 14.06
CA ARG A 188 4.14 -20.00 13.20
C ARG A 188 4.55 -19.52 11.81
N TRP A 189 3.83 -18.55 11.26
CA TRP A 189 4.14 -17.98 9.95
C TRP A 189 5.47 -17.22 9.96
N GLU A 190 5.77 -16.47 11.02
CA GLU A 190 7.06 -15.80 11.20
C GLU A 190 8.21 -16.80 11.34
N ARG A 191 8.06 -17.87 12.12
CA ARG A 191 9.07 -18.93 12.19
C ARG A 191 9.31 -19.60 10.84
N ARG A 192 8.25 -19.85 10.08
CA ARG A 192 8.33 -20.39 8.72
C ARG A 192 9.07 -19.44 7.76
N LEU A 193 8.86 -18.13 7.90
CA LEU A 193 9.64 -17.12 7.19
C LEU A 193 11.12 -17.19 7.55
N GLU A 194 11.47 -17.34 8.83
CA GLU A 194 12.86 -17.49 9.27
C GLU A 194 13.52 -18.77 8.75
N ASP A 195 12.81 -19.90 8.77
CA ASP A 195 13.26 -21.16 8.20
C ASP A 195 13.52 -21.03 6.69
N LEU A 196 12.60 -20.40 5.97
CA LEU A 196 12.75 -20.11 4.55
C LEU A 196 14.00 -19.26 4.27
N PHE A 197 14.21 -18.18 5.03
CA PHE A 197 15.40 -17.33 4.89
C PHE A 197 16.71 -18.04 5.28
N ALA A 198 16.62 -19.11 6.08
CA ALA A 198 17.73 -19.99 6.40
C ALA A 198 17.87 -21.19 5.44
N GLY A 199 17.16 -21.18 4.30
CA GLY A 199 17.25 -22.20 3.25
C GLY A 199 16.50 -23.50 3.57
N ARG A 200 15.48 -23.45 4.43
CA ARG A 200 14.62 -24.58 4.80
C ARG A 200 13.16 -24.29 4.40
N PRO A 201 12.81 -24.32 3.10
CA PRO A 201 11.45 -24.06 2.65
C PRO A 201 10.49 -25.17 3.12
N TYR A 202 9.27 -24.81 3.51
CA TYR A 202 8.26 -25.78 3.95
C TYR A 202 7.50 -26.43 2.78
N ASP A 203 7.28 -25.70 1.68
CA ASP A 203 6.61 -26.19 0.47
C ASP A 203 7.21 -25.61 -0.82
N MET A 204 6.61 -25.92 -1.98
CA MET A 204 7.10 -25.43 -3.28
C MET A 204 7.07 -23.91 -3.43
N LEU A 205 6.08 -23.23 -2.85
CA LEU A 205 5.97 -21.77 -2.97
C LEU A 205 7.05 -21.10 -2.11
N ASP A 206 7.33 -21.67 -0.95
CA ASP A 206 8.48 -21.28 -0.12
C ASP A 206 9.80 -21.54 -0.84
N ALA A 207 9.93 -22.66 -1.55
CA ALA A 207 11.14 -22.97 -2.31
C ALA A 207 11.41 -21.93 -3.42
N ALA A 208 10.37 -21.45 -4.11
CA ALA A 208 10.50 -20.37 -5.10
C ALA A 208 11.01 -19.05 -4.46
N LEU A 209 10.50 -18.69 -3.28
CA LEU A 209 11.00 -17.50 -2.58
C LEU A 209 12.40 -17.72 -2.01
N SER A 210 12.68 -18.90 -1.44
CA SER A 210 14.02 -19.27 -0.94
C SER A 210 15.07 -19.20 -2.03
N ASP A 211 14.78 -19.68 -3.25
CA ASP A 211 15.66 -19.53 -4.41
C ASP A 211 15.81 -18.05 -4.81
N THR A 212 14.70 -17.28 -4.79
CA THR A 212 14.70 -15.85 -5.11
C THR A 212 15.63 -15.03 -4.21
N ILE A 213 15.58 -15.23 -2.88
CA ILE A 213 16.41 -14.48 -1.93
C ILE A 213 17.89 -14.87 -1.98
N THR A 214 18.25 -16.01 -2.59
CA THR A 214 19.67 -16.36 -2.85
C THR A 214 20.24 -15.58 -4.04
N LYS A 215 19.38 -15.18 -4.99
CA LYS A 215 19.75 -14.48 -6.22
C LYS A 215 19.72 -12.96 -6.08
N PHE A 216 18.83 -12.46 -5.23
CA PHE A 216 18.63 -11.04 -5.00
C PHE A 216 18.91 -10.68 -3.54
N PRO A 217 19.61 -9.55 -3.27
CA PRO A 217 19.95 -9.11 -1.92
C PRO A 217 18.72 -8.52 -1.20
N ILE A 218 17.73 -9.37 -0.93
CA ILE A 218 16.48 -9.02 -0.26
C ILE A 218 16.63 -9.26 1.23
N ASP A 219 16.34 -8.24 2.04
CA ASP A 219 16.37 -8.34 3.48
C ASP A 219 15.05 -8.94 4.04
N ILE A 220 15.15 -9.60 5.18
CA ILE A 220 13.99 -10.22 5.84
C ILE A 220 13.07 -9.20 6.51
N GLN A 221 13.56 -8.00 6.87
CA GLN A 221 12.79 -7.06 7.70
C GLN A 221 11.45 -6.63 7.06
N PRO A 222 11.34 -6.31 5.76
CA PRO A 222 10.05 -5.97 5.17
C PRO A 222 9.01 -7.10 5.26
N PHE A 223 9.45 -8.36 5.28
CA PHE A 223 8.57 -9.52 5.47
C PHE A 223 8.06 -9.59 6.91
N LYS A 224 8.95 -9.38 7.89
CA LYS A 224 8.57 -9.31 9.31
C LYS A 224 7.60 -8.17 9.57
N ASP A 225 7.87 -6.99 9.01
CA ASP A 225 7.00 -5.83 9.11
C ASP A 225 5.60 -6.11 8.55
N MET A 226 5.49 -6.82 7.41
CA MET A 226 4.18 -7.20 6.88
C MET A 226 3.42 -8.12 7.84
N ILE A 227 4.09 -9.09 8.49
CA ILE A 227 3.48 -9.96 9.50
C ILE A 227 3.01 -9.14 10.71
N ASP A 228 3.79 -8.16 11.16
CA ASP A 228 3.41 -7.25 12.25
C ASP A 228 2.17 -6.39 11.89
N GLY A 229 2.06 -6.00 10.62
CA GLY A 229 0.85 -5.39 10.08
C GLY A 229 -0.37 -6.29 10.22
N MET A 230 -0.24 -7.56 9.82
CA MET A 230 -1.31 -8.55 9.95
C MET A 230 -1.75 -8.72 11.42
N ARG A 231 -0.80 -8.74 12.37
CA ARG A 231 -1.11 -8.83 13.82
C ARG A 231 -2.00 -7.68 14.29
N THR A 232 -1.78 -6.48 13.76
CA THR A 232 -2.58 -5.29 14.09
C THR A 232 -3.96 -5.35 13.44
N ASP A 233 -4.02 -5.80 12.18
CA ASP A 233 -5.24 -5.85 11.38
C ASP A 233 -6.29 -6.83 11.94
N LEU A 234 -5.87 -7.89 12.64
CA LEU A 234 -6.76 -8.84 13.32
C LEU A 234 -7.80 -8.18 14.26
N LYS A 235 -7.50 -6.99 14.79
CA LYS A 235 -8.33 -6.31 15.79
C LYS A 235 -8.86 -4.96 15.35
N LYS A 236 -8.28 -4.37 14.30
CA LYS A 236 -8.46 -2.95 13.98
C LYS A 236 -9.37 -2.76 12.77
N ALA A 237 -10.59 -2.29 13.01
CA ALA A 237 -11.56 -2.00 11.94
C ALA A 237 -11.62 -0.52 11.54
N ARG A 238 -10.98 0.37 12.30
CA ARG A 238 -11.04 1.84 12.16
C ARG A 238 -9.67 2.48 12.40
N TYR A 239 -9.41 3.57 11.69
CA TYR A 239 -8.16 4.32 11.74
C TYR A 239 -8.42 5.75 12.19
N LYS A 240 -7.83 6.16 13.31
CA LYS A 240 -8.12 7.45 13.95
C LYS A 240 -7.80 8.63 13.05
N ASN A 241 -6.66 8.54 12.35
CA ASN A 241 -6.11 9.60 11.52
C ASN A 241 -5.25 9.02 10.38
N PHE A 242 -4.77 9.91 9.51
CA PHE A 242 -3.93 9.49 8.39
C PHE A 242 -2.59 8.88 8.82
N ASP A 243 -2.03 9.24 9.98
CA ASP A 243 -0.77 8.65 10.47
C ASP A 243 -0.95 7.14 10.78
N GLU A 244 -2.07 6.75 11.40
CA GLU A 244 -2.41 5.33 11.59
C GLU A 244 -2.68 4.61 10.26
N LEU A 245 -3.38 5.27 9.33
CA LEU A 245 -3.63 4.70 8.00
C LEU A 245 -2.32 4.55 7.19
N TYR A 246 -1.40 5.48 7.34
CA TYR A 246 -0.08 5.45 6.72
C TYR A 246 0.71 4.22 7.18
N MET A 247 0.73 3.91 8.48
CA MET A 247 1.37 2.67 8.97
C MET A 247 0.72 1.42 8.41
N TYR A 248 -0.60 1.39 8.30
CA TYR A 248 -1.28 0.27 7.67
C TYR A 248 -0.84 0.11 6.22
N CYS A 249 -0.89 1.18 5.42
CA CYS A 249 -0.44 1.17 4.04
C CYS A 249 1.05 0.78 3.89
N TYR A 250 1.89 1.20 4.84
CA TYR A 250 3.27 0.75 4.92
C TYR A 250 3.35 -0.77 5.05
N TYR A 251 2.71 -1.35 6.07
CA TYR A 251 2.84 -2.77 6.36
C TYR A 251 2.34 -3.67 5.23
N VAL A 252 1.22 -3.31 4.59
CA VAL A 252 0.57 -4.20 3.61
C VAL A 252 1.00 -3.96 2.16
N ALA A 253 1.64 -2.83 1.86
CA ALA A 253 2.04 -2.48 0.49
C ALA A 253 3.37 -1.74 0.38
N GLY A 254 3.70 -0.88 1.34
CA GLY A 254 5.01 -0.22 1.40
C GLY A 254 6.15 -1.24 1.51
N THR A 255 6.01 -2.23 2.39
CA THR A 255 6.92 -3.38 2.54
C THR A 255 7.15 -4.12 1.23
N VAL A 256 6.09 -4.37 0.44
CA VAL A 256 6.17 -5.00 -0.89
C VAL A 256 7.01 -4.17 -1.86
N GLY A 257 6.88 -2.84 -1.78
CA GLY A 257 7.75 -1.90 -2.49
C GLY A 257 9.22 -2.10 -2.12
N LEU A 258 9.54 -2.19 -0.82
CA LEU A 258 10.91 -2.43 -0.33
C LEU A 258 11.47 -3.78 -0.78
N MET A 259 10.67 -4.87 -0.68
CA MET A 259 11.05 -6.21 -1.15
C MET A 259 11.40 -6.23 -2.64
N SER A 260 10.77 -5.36 -3.44
CA SER A 260 10.91 -5.35 -4.89
C SER A 260 12.15 -4.58 -5.38
N VAL A 261 12.70 -3.65 -4.60
CA VAL A 261 13.84 -2.81 -5.03
C VAL A 261 15.07 -3.64 -5.43
N PRO A 262 15.52 -4.64 -4.65
CA PRO A 262 16.66 -5.49 -5.03
C PRO A 262 16.44 -6.23 -6.36
N VAL A 263 15.20 -6.64 -6.65
CA VAL A 263 14.84 -7.33 -7.90
C VAL A 263 14.84 -6.38 -9.09
N MET A 264 14.28 -5.17 -8.90
CA MET A 264 14.25 -4.15 -9.96
C MET A 264 15.65 -3.63 -10.29
N GLY A 265 16.49 -3.48 -9.25
CA GLY A 265 17.85 -2.98 -9.36
C GLY A 265 17.92 -1.48 -9.66
N ILE A 266 18.95 -0.83 -9.11
CA ILE A 266 19.31 0.56 -9.43
C ILE A 266 20.23 0.55 -10.65
N ALA A 267 20.02 1.49 -11.58
CA ALA A 267 20.85 1.60 -12.77
C ALA A 267 22.30 1.93 -12.37
N PRO A 268 23.33 1.27 -12.93
CA PRO A 268 24.73 1.56 -12.61
C PRO A 268 25.12 3.03 -12.84
N GLU A 269 24.48 3.67 -13.82
CA GLU A 269 24.70 5.07 -14.19
C GLU A 269 23.86 6.08 -13.38
N SER A 270 22.93 5.60 -12.53
CA SER A 270 22.12 6.47 -11.67
C SER A 270 22.99 7.17 -10.62
N LYS A 271 22.74 8.47 -10.42
CA LYS A 271 23.33 9.26 -9.31
C LYS A 271 22.40 9.35 -8.10
N ALA A 272 21.24 8.70 -8.13
CA ALA A 272 20.30 8.68 -7.01
C ALA A 272 20.87 7.86 -5.86
N THR A 273 20.54 8.25 -4.62
CA THR A 273 20.88 7.42 -3.46
C THR A 273 19.97 6.20 -3.43
N ALA A 274 20.45 5.07 -2.90
CA ALA A 274 19.59 3.92 -2.67
C ALA A 274 18.38 4.29 -1.79
N GLU A 275 18.59 5.19 -0.81
CA GLU A 275 17.53 5.73 0.06
C GLU A 275 16.41 6.40 -0.75
N SER A 276 16.73 7.23 -1.75
CA SER A 276 15.71 7.89 -2.55
C SER A 276 14.96 6.91 -3.45
N VAL A 277 15.60 5.86 -3.95
CA VAL A 277 14.95 4.79 -4.73
C VAL A 277 14.01 3.95 -3.84
N TYR A 278 14.46 3.57 -2.65
CA TYR A 278 13.60 2.89 -1.66
C TYR A 278 12.44 3.78 -1.22
N GLY A 279 12.67 5.08 -1.01
CA GLY A 279 11.61 6.05 -0.71
C GLY A 279 10.56 6.14 -1.82
N ALA A 280 10.98 6.14 -3.09
CA ALA A 280 10.06 6.11 -4.23
C ALA A 280 9.29 4.78 -4.35
N ALA A 281 9.94 3.65 -4.06
CA ALA A 281 9.28 2.34 -4.04
C ALA A 281 8.24 2.24 -2.91
N LEU A 282 8.57 2.77 -1.72
CA LEU A 282 7.62 2.94 -0.62
C LEU A 282 6.44 3.80 -1.06
N ALA A 283 6.68 4.97 -1.67
CA ALA A 283 5.63 5.85 -2.16
C ALA A 283 4.71 5.13 -3.18
N LEU A 284 5.26 4.29 -4.05
CA LEU A 284 4.46 3.49 -4.99
C LEU A 284 3.55 2.49 -4.24
N GLY A 285 4.08 1.81 -3.22
CA GLY A 285 3.30 0.91 -2.37
C GLY A 285 2.15 1.65 -1.66
N LEU A 286 2.45 2.80 -1.06
CA LEU A 286 1.45 3.66 -0.41
C LEU A 286 0.38 4.13 -1.41
N ALA A 287 0.78 4.60 -2.58
CA ALA A 287 -0.15 5.05 -3.62
C ALA A 287 -1.10 3.93 -4.07
N ASN A 288 -0.57 2.73 -4.28
CA ASN A 288 -1.35 1.56 -4.67
C ASN A 288 -2.35 1.16 -3.57
N GLN A 289 -1.94 1.18 -2.30
CA GLN A 289 -2.82 0.80 -1.21
C GLN A 289 -3.90 1.82 -0.93
N LEU A 290 -3.56 3.12 -0.97
CA LEU A 290 -4.57 4.18 -0.90
C LEU A 290 -5.57 4.05 -2.06
N THR A 291 -5.10 3.71 -3.26
CA THR A 291 -5.97 3.46 -4.41
C THR A 291 -6.91 2.26 -4.17
N ASN A 292 -6.42 1.16 -3.58
CA ASN A 292 -7.26 0.02 -3.20
C ASN A 292 -8.35 0.44 -2.21
N ILE A 293 -7.98 1.12 -1.12
CA ILE A 293 -8.91 1.64 -0.10
C ILE A 293 -9.99 2.53 -0.74
N LEU A 294 -9.59 3.42 -1.64
CA LEU A 294 -10.53 4.33 -2.31
C LEU A 294 -11.40 3.62 -3.35
N ARG A 295 -10.94 2.54 -3.96
CA ARG A 295 -11.72 1.76 -4.92
C ARG A 295 -12.74 0.86 -4.23
N ASP A 296 -12.38 0.30 -3.08
CA ASP A 296 -13.07 -0.84 -2.47
C ASP A 296 -13.91 -0.46 -1.22
N VAL A 297 -14.17 0.84 -0.98
CA VAL A 297 -14.95 1.36 0.18
C VAL A 297 -16.22 0.56 0.46
N GLY A 298 -17.05 0.31 -0.56
CA GLY A 298 -18.30 -0.44 -0.36
C GLY A 298 -18.10 -1.91 0.00
N GLU A 299 -17.06 -2.54 -0.55
CA GLU A 299 -16.70 -3.93 -0.23
C GLU A 299 -16.18 -4.05 1.20
N ASP A 300 -15.31 -3.13 1.60
CA ASP A 300 -14.79 -3.04 2.97
C ASP A 300 -15.92 -2.77 3.98
N ALA A 301 -16.82 -1.84 3.66
CA ALA A 301 -17.96 -1.51 4.51
C ALA A 301 -18.89 -2.72 4.75
N ARG A 302 -19.12 -3.55 3.73
CA ARG A 302 -19.90 -4.81 3.88
C ARG A 302 -19.22 -5.83 4.79
N ARG A 303 -17.89 -5.77 4.91
CA ARG A 303 -17.09 -6.56 5.85
C ARG A 303 -16.97 -5.90 7.24
N GLY A 304 -17.65 -4.77 7.47
CA GLY A 304 -17.60 -4.01 8.71
C GLY A 304 -16.32 -3.18 8.88
N ARG A 305 -15.53 -2.98 7.83
CA ARG A 305 -14.24 -2.28 7.86
C ARG A 305 -14.34 -0.89 7.22
N ILE A 306 -13.68 0.10 7.81
CA ILE A 306 -13.56 1.47 7.26
C ILE A 306 -12.12 1.93 7.46
N TYR A 307 -11.34 1.90 6.37
CA TYR A 307 -9.94 2.31 6.35
C TYR A 307 -9.75 3.83 6.35
N LEU A 308 -10.76 4.56 5.90
CA LEU A 308 -10.72 6.02 5.77
C LEU A 308 -10.47 6.69 7.14
N PRO A 309 -9.61 7.73 7.22
CA PRO A 309 -9.29 8.39 8.49
C PRO A 309 -10.53 9.00 9.15
N GLN A 310 -10.79 8.62 10.40
CA GLN A 310 -11.99 8.96 11.13
C GLN A 310 -12.08 10.46 11.46
N ASP A 311 -10.95 11.09 11.78
CA ASP A 311 -10.86 12.54 11.95
C ASP A 311 -11.23 13.33 10.67
N GLU A 312 -10.77 12.87 9.51
CA GLU A 312 -11.05 13.50 8.22
C GLU A 312 -12.49 13.26 7.74
N LEU A 313 -13.07 12.09 8.05
CA LEU A 313 -14.50 11.83 7.86
C LEU A 313 -15.34 12.78 8.72
N ALA A 314 -15.01 12.91 10.00
CA ALA A 314 -15.69 13.82 10.91
C ALA A 314 -15.56 15.29 10.47
N GLU A 315 -14.39 15.72 9.98
CA GLU A 315 -14.19 17.06 9.40
C GLU A 315 -15.06 17.29 8.15
N ALA A 316 -15.27 16.25 7.35
CA ALA A 316 -16.18 16.29 6.21
C ALA A 316 -17.66 16.24 6.59
N GLY A 317 -17.97 16.01 7.88
CA GLY A 317 -19.32 15.82 8.38
C GLY A 317 -19.97 14.53 7.87
N LEU A 318 -19.17 13.46 7.82
CA LEU A 318 -19.55 12.08 7.50
C LEU A 318 -19.33 11.18 8.72
N SER A 319 -20.27 10.28 9.00
CA SER A 319 -20.13 9.25 10.02
C SER A 319 -19.96 7.84 9.42
N ASP A 320 -19.66 6.86 10.25
CA ASP A 320 -19.65 5.45 9.85
C ASP A 320 -21.00 5.01 9.24
N GLU A 321 -22.12 5.47 9.80
CA GLU A 321 -23.45 5.19 9.27
C GLU A 321 -23.63 5.72 7.85
N ASP A 322 -23.07 6.89 7.52
CA ASP A 322 -23.10 7.41 6.15
C ASP A 322 -22.34 6.49 5.18
N ILE A 323 -21.21 5.94 5.62
CA ILE A 323 -20.41 4.98 4.83
C ILE A 323 -21.18 3.67 4.64
N PHE A 324 -21.81 3.15 5.69
CA PHE A 324 -22.61 1.93 5.61
C PHE A 324 -23.87 2.10 4.76
N LYS A 325 -24.50 3.28 4.79
CA LYS A 325 -25.65 3.60 3.93
C LYS A 325 -25.25 3.65 2.45
N GLY A 326 -23.99 3.97 2.16
CA GLY A 326 -23.42 3.91 0.81
C GLY A 326 -24.01 4.93 -0.16
N VAL A 327 -24.43 6.09 0.33
CA VAL A 327 -25.04 7.15 -0.50
C VAL A 327 -23.98 8.17 -0.92
N VAL A 328 -23.85 8.37 -2.22
CA VAL A 328 -22.97 9.38 -2.80
C VAL A 328 -23.58 10.77 -2.62
N THR A 329 -23.08 11.52 -1.63
CA THR A 329 -23.46 12.91 -1.35
C THR A 329 -22.37 13.88 -1.83
N ASP A 330 -22.66 15.19 -1.85
CA ASP A 330 -21.64 16.20 -2.19
C ASP A 330 -20.50 16.26 -1.15
N LYS A 331 -20.82 15.98 0.12
CA LYS A 331 -19.82 15.81 1.18
C LYS A 331 -18.88 14.65 0.86
N TRP A 332 -19.44 13.52 0.42
CA TRP A 332 -18.68 12.35 -0.01
C TRP A 332 -17.78 12.66 -1.21
N ARG A 333 -18.31 13.29 -2.27
CA ARG A 333 -17.52 13.70 -3.44
C ARG A 333 -16.35 14.60 -3.04
N LYS A 334 -16.59 15.59 -2.18
CA LYS A 334 -15.54 16.50 -1.68
C LYS A 334 -14.49 15.75 -0.86
N PHE A 335 -14.91 14.83 0.01
CA PHE A 335 -14.00 13.99 0.78
C PHE A 335 -13.13 13.13 -0.14
N MET A 336 -13.74 12.41 -1.08
CA MET A 336 -13.03 11.54 -2.03
C MET A 336 -12.03 12.29 -2.90
N LYS A 337 -12.36 13.50 -3.39
CA LYS A 337 -11.42 14.36 -4.13
C LYS A 337 -10.14 14.65 -3.33
N ARG A 338 -10.26 14.90 -2.01
CA ARG A 338 -9.09 15.13 -1.15
C ARG A 338 -8.23 13.87 -1.01
N GLN A 339 -8.85 12.71 -0.84
CA GLN A 339 -8.11 11.44 -0.73
C GLN A 339 -7.45 11.02 -2.04
N ILE A 340 -8.12 11.20 -3.18
CA ILE A 340 -7.57 10.93 -4.51
C ILE A 340 -6.36 11.84 -4.77
N LYS A 341 -6.46 13.14 -4.43
CA LYS A 341 -5.32 14.05 -4.53
C LYS A 341 -4.12 13.55 -3.73
N ARG A 342 -4.34 13.08 -2.50
CA ARG A 342 -3.28 12.49 -1.67
C ARG A 342 -2.65 11.26 -2.32
N ALA A 343 -3.44 10.33 -2.85
CA ALA A 343 -2.92 9.15 -3.55
C ALA A 343 -2.09 9.55 -4.79
N ARG A 344 -2.54 10.55 -5.56
CA ARG A 344 -1.79 11.09 -6.71
C ARG A 344 -0.44 11.70 -6.31
N MET A 345 -0.36 12.37 -5.16
CA MET A 345 0.93 12.90 -4.66
C MET A 345 1.96 11.78 -4.40
N PHE A 346 1.53 10.63 -3.88
CA PHE A 346 2.42 9.48 -3.71
C PHE A 346 2.82 8.85 -5.06
N PHE A 347 1.93 8.82 -6.05
CA PHE A 347 2.32 8.42 -7.41
C PHE A 347 3.37 9.36 -7.99
N GLU A 348 3.20 10.68 -7.86
CA GLU A 348 4.17 11.67 -8.32
C GLU A 348 5.55 11.50 -7.64
N GLU A 349 5.58 11.16 -6.36
CA GLU A 349 6.81 10.84 -5.64
C GLU A 349 7.46 9.55 -6.16
N ALA A 350 6.66 8.50 -6.39
CA ALA A 350 7.12 7.24 -6.96
C ALA A 350 7.73 7.41 -8.36
N GLU A 351 7.12 8.23 -9.21
CA GLU A 351 7.58 8.48 -10.59
C GLU A 351 9.05 8.93 -10.65
N ARG A 352 9.53 9.63 -9.62
CA ARG A 352 10.92 10.12 -9.55
C ARG A 352 11.94 8.99 -9.41
N GLY A 353 11.56 7.87 -8.78
CA GLY A 353 12.44 6.72 -8.59
C GLY A 353 12.42 5.73 -9.77
N VAL A 354 11.36 5.69 -10.57
CA VAL A 354 11.23 4.71 -11.66
C VAL A 354 12.33 4.87 -12.70
N THR A 355 12.72 6.10 -13.03
CA THR A 355 13.78 6.39 -14.00
C THR A 355 15.18 6.01 -13.50
N GLU A 356 15.36 5.87 -12.19
CA GLU A 356 16.63 5.49 -11.55
C GLU A 356 16.84 3.96 -11.54
N LEU A 357 15.81 3.18 -11.87
CA LEU A 357 15.90 1.72 -11.95
C LEU A 357 16.71 1.27 -13.17
N ARG A 358 17.18 0.02 -13.14
CA ARG A 358 17.77 -0.62 -14.32
C ARG A 358 16.80 -0.58 -15.51
N LYS A 359 17.34 -0.43 -16.72
CA LYS A 359 16.58 -0.21 -17.95
C LYS A 359 15.46 -1.25 -18.15
N GLU A 360 15.73 -2.53 -17.85
CA GLU A 360 14.78 -3.62 -18.05
C GLU A 360 13.64 -3.61 -17.01
N SER A 361 13.76 -2.83 -15.93
CA SER A 361 12.72 -2.65 -14.90
C SER A 361 11.85 -1.42 -15.13
N ARG A 362 12.31 -0.43 -15.92
CA ARG A 362 11.60 0.85 -16.07
C ARG A 362 10.24 0.67 -16.73
N TRP A 363 10.17 -0.08 -17.83
CA TRP A 363 8.90 -0.29 -18.56
C TRP A 363 7.84 -1.02 -17.74
N PRO A 364 8.11 -2.19 -17.12
CA PRO A 364 7.12 -2.88 -16.28
C PRO A 364 6.63 -2.01 -15.11
N VAL A 365 7.54 -1.28 -14.44
CA VAL A 365 7.17 -0.43 -13.30
C VAL A 365 6.35 0.77 -13.76
N TRP A 366 6.71 1.43 -14.87
CA TRP A 366 5.89 2.51 -15.46
C TRP A 366 4.51 2.01 -15.88
N ALA A 367 4.41 0.83 -16.50
CA ALA A 367 3.14 0.26 -16.89
C ALA A 367 2.26 0.02 -15.65
N SER A 368 2.78 -0.65 -14.61
CA SER A 368 2.02 -0.89 -13.38
C SER A 368 1.60 0.42 -12.70
N LEU A 369 2.49 1.40 -12.60
CA LEU A 369 2.23 2.71 -12.00
C LEU A 369 1.09 3.43 -12.73
N LEU A 370 1.17 3.55 -14.06
CA LEU A 370 0.15 4.26 -14.85
C LEU A 370 -1.21 3.56 -14.76
N LEU A 371 -1.24 2.22 -14.82
CA LEU A 371 -2.47 1.45 -14.75
C LEU A 371 -3.14 1.57 -13.38
N TYR A 372 -2.37 1.54 -12.29
CA TYR A 372 -2.92 1.76 -10.96
C TYR A 372 -3.42 3.20 -10.77
N ARG A 373 -2.65 4.20 -11.23
CA ARG A 373 -3.06 5.60 -11.18
C ARG A 373 -4.37 5.85 -11.93
N GLN A 374 -4.58 5.18 -13.07
CA GLN A 374 -5.83 5.28 -13.86
C GLN A 374 -7.07 4.75 -13.12
N ILE A 375 -6.93 3.90 -12.09
CA ILE A 375 -8.09 3.50 -11.27
C ILE A 375 -8.69 4.72 -10.57
N LEU A 376 -7.87 5.68 -10.16
CA LEU A 376 -8.35 6.94 -9.58
C LEU A 376 -9.19 7.74 -10.59
N ASP A 377 -8.76 7.77 -11.87
CA ASP A 377 -9.54 8.40 -12.95
C ASP A 377 -10.90 7.70 -13.14
N GLU A 378 -10.95 6.37 -12.98
CA GLU A 378 -12.21 5.60 -13.07
C GLU A 378 -13.15 5.83 -11.88
N ILE A 379 -12.61 6.09 -10.67
CA ILE A 379 -13.40 6.52 -9.51
C ILE A 379 -14.00 7.91 -9.77
N GLU A 380 -13.26 8.81 -10.41
CA GLU A 380 -13.79 10.14 -10.78
C GLU A 380 -14.85 10.03 -11.89
N ALA A 381 -14.59 9.20 -12.90
CA ALA A 381 -15.51 8.99 -14.03
C ALA A 381 -16.84 8.33 -13.62
N ASN A 382 -16.86 7.55 -12.53
CA ASN A 382 -18.09 6.94 -12.01
C ASN A 382 -18.81 7.82 -10.97
N ASP A 383 -18.47 9.12 -10.91
CA ASP A 383 -18.99 10.12 -9.95
C ASP A 383 -18.77 9.70 -8.49
N TYR A 384 -17.60 9.12 -8.20
CA TYR A 384 -17.18 8.70 -6.86
C TYR A 384 -18.09 7.63 -6.22
N ASN A 385 -18.82 6.86 -7.04
CA ASN A 385 -19.64 5.74 -6.58
C ASN A 385 -18.80 4.45 -6.46
N ASN A 386 -17.98 4.39 -5.43
CA ASN A 386 -17.20 3.23 -5.00
C ASN A 386 -17.91 2.39 -3.91
N PHE A 387 -19.14 2.75 -3.54
CA PHE A 387 -19.99 1.94 -2.65
C PHE A 387 -20.59 0.73 -3.38
N THR A 388 -21.04 0.95 -4.62
CA THR A 388 -21.76 -0.06 -5.41
C THR A 388 -21.05 -0.43 -6.70
N LYS A 389 -20.18 0.44 -7.23
CA LYS A 389 -19.45 0.20 -8.49
C LYS A 389 -17.95 0.18 -8.22
N ARG A 390 -17.36 -1.00 -8.35
CA ARG A 390 -15.91 -1.15 -8.26
C ARG A 390 -15.24 -0.58 -9.50
N ALA A 391 -14.35 0.38 -9.34
CA ALA A 391 -13.62 1.01 -10.45
C ALA A 391 -12.53 0.09 -11.00
N TYR A 392 -12.42 -0.04 -12.32
CA TYR A 392 -11.37 -0.84 -12.97
C TYR A 392 -10.97 -0.24 -14.32
N VAL A 393 -9.71 -0.40 -14.69
CA VAL A 393 -9.20 0.04 -15.99
C VAL A 393 -9.59 -0.98 -17.06
N GLY A 394 -10.36 -0.53 -18.06
CA GLY A 394 -10.77 -1.35 -19.20
C GLY A 394 -9.59 -1.82 -20.07
N LYS A 395 -9.77 -2.92 -20.81
CA LYS A 395 -8.72 -3.53 -21.65
C LYS A 395 -8.10 -2.55 -22.65
N ALA A 396 -8.90 -1.70 -23.30
CA ALA A 396 -8.41 -0.70 -24.25
C ALA A 396 -7.48 0.32 -23.58
N LYS A 397 -7.88 0.88 -22.42
CA LYS A 397 -7.04 1.80 -21.65
C LYS A 397 -5.74 1.14 -21.19
N LYS A 398 -5.78 -0.16 -20.83
CA LYS A 398 -4.58 -0.93 -20.51
C LYS A 398 -3.58 -0.98 -21.66
N VAL A 399 -4.05 -1.30 -22.87
CA VAL A 399 -3.21 -1.36 -24.07
C VAL A 399 -2.67 0.02 -24.43
N LEU A 400 -3.49 1.07 -24.37
CA LEU A 400 -3.08 2.44 -24.67
C LEU A 400 -2.05 3.00 -23.67
N ALA A 401 -2.03 2.50 -22.44
CA ALA A 401 -1.04 2.91 -21.45
C ALA A 401 0.37 2.34 -21.73
N LEU A 402 0.48 1.20 -22.44
CA LEU A 402 1.77 0.53 -22.66
C LEU A 402 2.75 1.34 -23.52
N PRO A 403 2.36 1.95 -24.65
CA PRO A 403 3.25 2.84 -25.40
C PRO A 403 3.69 4.07 -24.61
N VAL A 404 2.80 4.65 -23.80
CA VAL A 404 3.12 5.80 -22.93
C VAL A 404 4.14 5.39 -21.86
N ALA A 405 3.92 4.23 -21.21
CA ALA A 405 4.86 3.66 -20.26
C ALA A 405 6.22 3.37 -20.90
N TYR A 406 6.23 2.84 -22.13
CA TYR A 406 7.45 2.55 -22.87
C TYR A 406 8.21 3.84 -23.19
N GLY A 407 7.54 4.87 -23.71
CA GLY A 407 8.16 6.18 -23.97
C GLY A 407 8.79 6.80 -22.72
N LYS A 408 8.10 6.74 -21.57
CA LYS A 408 8.65 7.19 -20.29
C LYS A 408 9.85 6.34 -19.82
N SER A 409 9.88 5.04 -20.13
CA SER A 409 10.97 4.14 -19.76
C SER A 409 12.28 4.41 -20.50
N LEU A 410 12.22 5.04 -21.68
CA LEU A 410 13.38 5.40 -22.49
C LEU A 410 14.12 6.63 -21.96
N LEU A 411 13.52 7.37 -21.03
CA LEU A 411 14.16 8.53 -20.42
C LEU A 411 15.39 8.10 -19.61
N LEU A 412 16.47 8.86 -19.74
CA LEU A 412 17.64 8.71 -18.88
C LEU A 412 17.27 8.99 -17.41
N PRO A 413 18.03 8.43 -16.45
CA PRO A 413 17.87 8.72 -15.03
C PRO A 413 17.69 10.22 -14.77
N SER A 414 16.70 10.56 -13.97
CA SER A 414 16.35 11.95 -13.67
C SER A 414 17.50 12.64 -12.94
N SER A 415 18.25 11.90 -12.13
CA SER A 415 19.48 12.33 -11.47
C SER A 415 20.60 12.79 -12.43
N LEU A 416 20.57 12.33 -13.68
CA LEU A 416 21.50 12.79 -14.73
C LEU A 416 20.98 14.03 -15.48
N ARG A 417 19.66 14.15 -15.67
CA ARG A 417 19.04 15.27 -16.41
C ARG A 417 19.07 16.58 -15.63
N ASN A 418 18.87 16.55 -14.32
CA ASN A 418 18.87 17.76 -13.48
C ASN A 418 20.27 18.40 -13.28
N ASN A 419 21.33 17.78 -13.79
CA ASN A 419 22.69 18.34 -13.79
C ASN A 419 23.09 18.98 -15.14
N GLN A 420 22.18 19.00 -16.13
CA GLN A 420 22.41 19.56 -17.46
C GLN A 420 21.67 20.90 -17.69
N THR A 421 21.03 21.43 -16.65
CA THR A 421 20.35 22.73 -16.58
C THR A 421 20.89 23.48 -15.39
#